data_AF-A0A452ETE9-F1
#
_entry.id   AF-A0A452ETE9-F1
#
_cell.length_a   1.000
_cell.length_b   1.000
_cell.length_c   1.000
_cell.angle_alpha   90.00
_cell.angle_beta   90.00
_cell.angle_gamma   90.00
#
_symmetry.space_group_name_H-M   'P 1'
#
loop_
_entity.id
_entity.type
_entity.pdbx_description
1 polymer ?
#
loop_
_entity_poly.entity_id
_entity_poly.type
_entity_poly.pdbx_seq_one_letter_code
_entity_poly.pdbx_strand_id
1 'polypeptide(L)'
;VEIPLEEYLSKNQQWLVYDQQREVYVKGLLAKIFELEQKLETAPQTLPQQTKKTESEGYLQEEKQKYYNHLLANAKKDLEVERQTITQLNFELSEFRRKYEETQKEVQDLNQLLCSQRKADVQHLEDDRHKTEKIQRLKEENDLAREKLEEEKKRSEELLSQVRLKQLEYLWSHLYKRVHLTLIFQKQIREFAFTEPLVTFQKESENRGKGALPKSPTAALNESLVECPKCNIQYPATEHRDLLVHVEYCSK
;
A
#
# COMPACT_ATOMS: atom_id res chain seq x y z
N VAL A 1 -35.51 -0.35 -63.01
CA VAL A 1 -35.34 -1.03 -64.30
C VAL A 1 -36.74 -1.32 -64.81
N GLU A 2 -37.23 -0.52 -65.75
CA GLU A 2 -38.53 -0.73 -66.39
C GLU A 2 -38.38 -1.92 -67.35
N ILE A 3 -39.16 -2.96 -67.13
CA ILE A 3 -39.14 -4.16 -67.99
C ILE A 3 -39.77 -3.77 -69.35
N PRO A 4 -39.11 -4.03 -70.49
CA PRO A 4 -39.63 -3.68 -71.82
C PRO A 4 -40.99 -4.34 -72.09
N LEU A 5 -41.90 -3.64 -72.78
CA LEU A 5 -43.24 -4.14 -73.13
C LEU A 5 -43.20 -5.47 -73.89
N GLU A 6 -42.18 -5.67 -74.73
CA GLU A 6 -41.93 -6.92 -75.45
C GLU A 6 -41.71 -8.11 -74.51
N GLU A 7 -41.06 -7.90 -73.36
CA GLU A 7 -40.85 -8.94 -72.36
C GLU A 7 -42.16 -9.31 -71.65
N TYR A 8 -43.05 -8.34 -71.41
CA TYR A 8 -44.40 -8.61 -70.90
C TYR A 8 -45.26 -9.38 -71.90
N LEU A 9 -45.21 -9.00 -73.18
CA LEU A 9 -45.95 -9.70 -74.24
C LEU A 9 -45.43 -11.13 -74.41
N SER A 10 -44.10 -11.33 -74.38
CA SER A 10 -43.48 -12.65 -74.44
C SER A 10 -43.90 -13.54 -73.26
N LYS A 11 -43.87 -13.02 -72.03
CA LYS A 11 -44.34 -13.75 -70.84
C LYS A 11 -45.83 -14.07 -70.92
N ASN A 12 -46.66 -13.16 -71.43
CA ASN A 12 -48.09 -13.39 -71.59
C ASN A 12 -48.36 -14.53 -72.60
N GLN A 13 -47.64 -14.55 -73.73
CA GLN A 13 -47.70 -15.64 -74.69
C GLN A 13 -47.31 -16.98 -74.04
N GLN A 14 -46.27 -16.97 -73.20
CA GLN A 14 -45.81 -18.16 -72.49
C GLN A 14 -46.86 -18.67 -71.47
N TRP A 15 -47.54 -17.76 -70.76
CA TRP A 15 -48.64 -18.12 -69.86
C TRP A 15 -49.83 -18.73 -70.61
N LEU A 16 -50.16 -18.22 -71.80
CA LEU A 16 -51.24 -18.75 -72.61
C LEU A 16 -50.95 -20.19 -73.08
N VAL A 17 -49.71 -20.45 -73.52
CA VAL A 17 -49.28 -21.81 -73.91
C VAL A 17 -49.31 -22.76 -72.70
N TYR A 18 -48.85 -22.29 -71.54
CA TYR A 18 -48.92 -23.08 -70.31
C TYR A 18 -50.37 -23.38 -69.91
N ASP A 19 -51.28 -22.41 -70.02
CA ASP A 19 -52.70 -22.57 -69.71
C ASP A 19 -53.35 -23.62 -70.61
N GLN A 20 -53.10 -23.57 -71.92
CA GLN A 20 -53.59 -24.58 -72.87
C GLN A 20 -53.02 -25.99 -72.59
N GLN A 21 -51.73 -26.10 -72.27
CA GLN A 21 -51.14 -27.39 -71.89
C GLN A 21 -51.76 -27.93 -70.60
N ARG A 22 -51.99 -27.06 -69.60
CA ARG A 22 -52.68 -27.43 -68.35
C ARG A 22 -54.09 -27.92 -68.64
N GLU A 23 -54.84 -27.23 -69.50
CA GLU A 23 -56.19 -27.64 -69.86
C GLU A 23 -56.23 -29.01 -70.55
N VAL A 24 -55.32 -29.27 -71.50
CA VAL A 24 -55.24 -30.57 -72.19
C VAL A 24 -54.88 -31.67 -71.19
N TYR A 25 -53.93 -31.42 -70.29
CA TYR A 25 -53.54 -32.37 -69.26
C TYR A 25 -54.68 -32.70 -68.29
N VAL A 26 -55.41 -31.68 -67.81
CA VAL A 26 -56.58 -31.87 -66.94
C VAL A 26 -57.68 -32.64 -67.65
N LYS A 27 -57.96 -32.33 -68.93
CA LYS A 27 -58.92 -33.10 -69.74
C LYS A 27 -58.49 -34.57 -69.88
N GLY A 28 -57.20 -34.84 -70.06
CA GLY A 28 -56.65 -36.19 -70.08
C GLY A 28 -56.78 -36.93 -68.75
N LEU A 29 -56.52 -36.24 -67.62
CA LEU A 29 -56.72 -36.80 -66.29
C LEU A 29 -58.20 -37.11 -66.03
N LEU A 30 -59.11 -36.22 -66.40
CA LEU A 30 -60.55 -36.45 -66.25
C LEU A 30 -61.02 -37.64 -67.09
N ALA A 31 -60.56 -37.75 -68.33
CA ALA A 31 -60.84 -38.92 -69.16
C ALA A 31 -60.30 -40.20 -68.52
N LYS A 32 -59.11 -40.15 -67.90
CA LYS A 32 -58.52 -41.31 -67.24
C LYS A 32 -59.27 -41.69 -65.97
N ILE A 33 -59.68 -40.71 -65.17
CA ILE A 33 -60.52 -40.92 -63.99
C ILE A 33 -61.83 -41.57 -64.42
N PHE A 34 -62.48 -41.05 -65.46
CA PHE A 34 -63.72 -41.61 -65.98
C PHE A 34 -63.55 -43.05 -66.50
N GLU A 35 -62.46 -43.35 -67.23
CA GLU A 35 -62.14 -44.74 -67.64
C GLU A 35 -61.95 -45.67 -66.44
N LEU A 36 -61.29 -45.19 -65.39
CA LEU A 36 -61.04 -45.97 -64.17
C LEU A 36 -62.34 -46.16 -63.37
N GLU A 37 -63.19 -45.15 -63.28
CA GLU A 37 -64.52 -45.22 -62.67
C GLU A 37 -65.41 -46.21 -63.42
N GLN A 38 -65.44 -46.17 -64.75
CA GLN A 38 -66.17 -47.13 -65.56
C GLN A 38 -65.64 -48.56 -65.38
N LYS A 39 -64.32 -48.75 -65.30
CA LYS A 39 -63.72 -50.05 -64.97
C LYS A 39 -64.10 -50.52 -63.56
N LEU A 40 -64.27 -49.61 -62.61
CA LEU A 40 -64.69 -49.93 -61.25
C LEU A 40 -66.18 -50.34 -61.19
N GLU A 41 -67.04 -49.64 -61.95
CA GLU A 41 -68.47 -49.94 -62.06
C GLU A 41 -68.79 -51.19 -62.89
N THR A 42 -67.92 -51.54 -63.85
CA THR A 42 -68.04 -52.78 -64.67
C THR A 42 -67.33 -53.98 -64.06
N ALA A 43 -66.54 -53.79 -63.00
CA ALA A 43 -65.91 -54.84 -62.21
C ALA A 43 -66.78 -55.58 -61.14
N PRO A 44 -68.14 -55.59 -61.12
CA PRO A 44 -68.88 -56.51 -60.24
C PRO A 44 -69.03 -57.93 -60.79
N GLN A 45 -68.47 -58.30 -61.96
CA GLN A 45 -68.69 -59.62 -62.56
C GLN A 45 -67.43 -60.43 -62.94
N THR A 46 -66.28 -60.15 -62.33
CA THR A 46 -65.12 -61.06 -62.39
C THR A 46 -64.45 -61.25 -61.03
N LEU A 47 -65.22 -61.76 -60.06
CA LEU A 47 -64.65 -62.36 -58.85
C LEU A 47 -65.37 -63.67 -58.50
N PRO A 48 -64.82 -64.85 -58.84
CA PRO A 48 -65.31 -66.11 -58.32
C PRO A 48 -64.91 -66.27 -56.84
N GLN A 49 -65.92 -66.35 -55.98
CA GLN A 49 -65.95 -67.10 -54.73
C GLN A 49 -64.61 -67.32 -53.99
N GLN A 50 -64.32 -66.48 -52.99
CA GLN A 50 -63.66 -66.93 -51.76
C GLN A 50 -64.20 -66.19 -50.53
N THR A 51 -65.47 -66.42 -50.20
CA THR A 51 -66.02 -66.15 -48.86
C THR A 51 -65.63 -67.27 -47.90
N LYS A 52 -64.36 -67.27 -47.49
CA LYS A 52 -63.82 -67.90 -46.26
C LYS A 52 -62.57 -67.13 -45.81
N LYS A 53 -62.69 -65.85 -45.48
CA LYS A 53 -61.58 -65.02 -44.96
C LYS A 53 -61.97 -64.04 -43.83
N THR A 54 -63.18 -64.11 -43.31
CA THR A 54 -63.67 -63.17 -42.29
C THR A 54 -62.93 -63.30 -40.95
N GLU A 55 -62.41 -64.49 -40.62
CA GLU A 55 -61.59 -64.70 -39.41
C GLU A 55 -60.11 -64.32 -39.62
N SER A 56 -59.60 -64.44 -40.85
CA SER A 56 -58.20 -64.16 -41.20
C SER A 56 -57.90 -62.67 -41.34
N GLU A 57 -58.84 -61.87 -41.87
CA GLU A 57 -58.69 -60.42 -41.99
C GLU A 57 -58.77 -59.71 -40.63
N GLY A 58 -59.65 -60.16 -39.73
CA GLY A 58 -59.74 -59.66 -38.36
C GLY A 58 -58.44 -59.89 -37.57
N TYR A 59 -57.87 -61.10 -37.69
CA TYR A 59 -56.60 -61.46 -37.05
C TYR A 59 -55.42 -60.60 -37.55
N LEU A 60 -55.32 -60.40 -38.88
CA LEU A 60 -54.30 -59.53 -39.50
C LEU A 60 -54.44 -58.05 -39.09
N GLN A 61 -55.66 -57.56 -38.92
CA GLN A 61 -55.92 -56.19 -38.48
C GLN A 61 -55.60 -55.99 -37.00
N GLU A 62 -55.87 -57.00 -36.17
CA GLU A 62 -55.57 -56.99 -34.75
C GLU A 62 -54.05 -57.08 -34.47
N GLU A 63 -53.30 -57.87 -35.25
CA GLU A 63 -51.83 -57.89 -35.21
C GLU A 63 -51.21 -56.54 -35.63
N LYS A 64 -51.74 -55.89 -36.67
CA LYS A 64 -51.33 -54.53 -37.04
C LYS A 64 -51.59 -53.54 -35.91
N GLN A 65 -52.75 -53.59 -35.27
CA GLN A 65 -53.07 -52.71 -34.15
C GLN A 65 -52.13 -52.94 -32.97
N LYS A 66 -51.80 -54.19 -32.65
CA LYS A 66 -50.81 -54.54 -31.61
C LYS A 66 -49.43 -53.98 -31.94
N TYR A 67 -48.98 -54.07 -33.20
CA TYR A 67 -47.71 -53.50 -33.65
C TYR A 67 -47.69 -51.96 -33.49
N TYR A 68 -48.72 -51.26 -33.94
CA TYR A 68 -48.80 -49.80 -33.79
C TYR A 68 -48.87 -49.37 -32.32
N ASN A 69 -49.65 -50.07 -31.50
CA ASN A 69 -49.72 -49.80 -30.06
C ASN A 69 -48.36 -50.03 -29.38
N HIS A 70 -47.63 -51.08 -29.76
CA HIS A 70 -46.30 -51.35 -29.24
C HIS A 70 -45.29 -50.25 -29.64
N LEU A 71 -45.29 -49.83 -30.90
CA LEU A 71 -44.44 -48.74 -31.39
C LEU A 71 -44.72 -47.42 -30.64
N LEU A 72 -46.00 -47.07 -30.46
CA LEU A 72 -46.42 -45.90 -29.67
C LEU A 72 -45.98 -46.00 -28.22
N ALA A 73 -46.07 -47.17 -27.60
CA ALA A 73 -45.65 -47.38 -26.23
C ALA A 73 -44.13 -47.21 -26.06
N ASN A 74 -43.33 -47.70 -27.02
CA ASN A 74 -41.88 -47.52 -27.01
C ASN A 74 -41.51 -46.05 -27.23
N ALA A 75 -42.08 -45.39 -28.23
CA ALA A 75 -41.83 -43.97 -28.48
C ALA A 75 -42.20 -43.08 -27.26
N LYS A 76 -43.27 -43.42 -26.54
CA LYS A 76 -43.62 -42.73 -25.28
C LYS A 76 -42.59 -42.97 -24.18
N LYS A 77 -42.06 -44.19 -24.03
CA LYS A 77 -41.00 -44.48 -23.06
C LYS A 77 -39.72 -43.73 -23.39
N ASP A 78 -39.30 -43.74 -24.66
CA ASP A 78 -38.09 -43.04 -25.10
C ASP A 78 -38.22 -41.53 -24.84
N LEU A 79 -39.37 -40.94 -25.18
CA LEU A 79 -39.64 -39.53 -24.91
C LEU A 79 -39.64 -39.21 -23.41
N GLU A 80 -40.09 -40.12 -22.55
CA GLU A 80 -40.04 -39.95 -21.10
C GLU A 80 -38.60 -40.02 -20.57
N VAL A 81 -37.77 -40.92 -21.10
CA VAL A 81 -36.33 -40.99 -20.77
C VAL A 81 -35.61 -39.71 -21.18
N GLU A 82 -35.88 -39.19 -22.38
CA GLU A 82 -35.33 -37.91 -22.84
C GLU A 82 -35.77 -36.74 -21.92
N ARG A 83 -37.04 -36.70 -21.50
CA ARG A 83 -37.54 -35.69 -20.55
C ARG A 83 -36.81 -35.76 -19.20
N GLN A 84 -36.58 -36.95 -18.68
CA GLN A 84 -35.83 -37.14 -17.43
C GLN A 84 -34.38 -36.70 -17.59
N THR A 85 -33.76 -37.04 -18.72
CA THR A 85 -32.38 -36.64 -19.04
C THR A 85 -32.26 -35.11 -19.15
N ILE A 86 -33.19 -34.46 -19.86
CA ILE A 86 -33.26 -32.99 -19.95
C ILE A 86 -33.42 -32.37 -18.56
N THR A 87 -34.26 -32.94 -17.71
CA THR A 87 -34.48 -32.45 -16.35
C THR A 87 -33.20 -32.54 -15.51
N GLN A 88 -32.47 -33.66 -15.61
CA GLN A 88 -31.20 -33.85 -14.92
C GLN A 88 -30.12 -32.88 -15.42
N LEU A 89 -29.96 -32.74 -16.74
CA LEU A 89 -29.00 -31.81 -17.33
C LEU A 89 -29.30 -30.36 -16.97
N ASN A 90 -30.58 -29.97 -16.91
CA ASN A 90 -30.99 -28.64 -16.46
C ASN A 90 -30.60 -28.39 -15.00
N PHE A 91 -30.77 -29.39 -14.13
CA PHE A 91 -30.33 -29.29 -12.74
C PHE A 91 -28.80 -29.11 -12.66
N GLU A 92 -28.04 -29.93 -13.37
CA GLU A 92 -26.57 -29.84 -13.42
C GLU A 92 -26.10 -28.48 -13.96
N LEU A 93 -26.69 -27.98 -15.04
CA LEU A 93 -26.41 -26.65 -15.58
C LEU A 93 -26.70 -25.53 -14.57
N SER A 94 -27.81 -25.65 -13.82
CA SER A 94 -28.16 -24.67 -12.78
C SER A 94 -27.13 -24.64 -11.64
N GLU A 95 -26.63 -25.81 -11.24
CA GLU A 95 -25.58 -25.93 -10.22
C GLU A 95 -24.24 -25.37 -10.71
N PHE A 96 -23.85 -25.66 -11.96
CA PHE A 96 -22.65 -25.07 -12.55
C PHE A 96 -22.76 -23.55 -12.66
N ARG A 97 -23.93 -23.03 -13.06
CA ARG A 97 -24.18 -21.59 -13.11
C ARG A 97 -24.02 -20.95 -11.74
N ARG A 98 -24.62 -21.52 -10.69
CA ARG A 98 -24.50 -21.02 -9.32
C ARG A 98 -23.04 -20.97 -8.86
N LYS A 99 -22.28 -22.05 -9.09
CA LYS A 99 -20.84 -22.11 -8.76
C LYS A 99 -20.02 -21.06 -9.52
N TYR A 100 -20.31 -20.86 -10.80
CA TYR A 100 -19.66 -19.82 -11.59
C TYR A 100 -19.95 -18.42 -11.03
N GLU A 101 -21.21 -18.13 -10.68
CA GLU A 101 -21.60 -16.85 -10.09
C GLU A 101 -20.95 -16.62 -8.71
N GLU A 102 -20.80 -17.66 -7.90
CA GLU A 102 -20.08 -17.62 -6.62
C GLU A 102 -18.59 -17.32 -6.82
N THR A 103 -17.90 -18.09 -7.65
CA THR A 103 -16.47 -17.84 -7.95
C THR A 103 -16.25 -16.49 -8.60
N GLN A 104 -17.18 -16.01 -9.43
CA GLN A 104 -17.11 -14.67 -10.01
C GLN A 104 -17.16 -13.58 -8.93
N LYS A 105 -18.04 -13.74 -7.93
CA LYS A 105 -18.12 -12.82 -6.79
C LYS A 105 -16.86 -12.87 -5.94
N GLU A 106 -16.35 -14.05 -5.62
CA GLU A 106 -15.09 -14.21 -4.87
C GLU A 106 -13.93 -13.50 -5.56
N VAL A 107 -13.82 -13.62 -6.89
CA VAL A 107 -12.80 -12.92 -7.67
C VAL A 107 -13.00 -11.40 -7.62
N GLN A 108 -14.23 -10.90 -7.63
CA GLN A 108 -14.51 -9.46 -7.48
C GLN A 108 -14.12 -8.95 -6.08
N ASP A 109 -14.49 -9.68 -5.04
CA ASP A 109 -14.18 -9.35 -3.65
C ASP A 109 -12.66 -9.34 -3.41
N LEU A 110 -11.94 -10.36 -3.91
CA LEU A 110 -10.49 -10.42 -3.86
C LEU A 110 -9.83 -9.26 -4.62
N ASN A 111 -10.36 -8.87 -5.77
CA ASN A 111 -9.87 -7.72 -6.51
C ASN A 111 -10.09 -6.40 -5.75
N GLN A 112 -11.23 -6.24 -5.08
CA GLN A 112 -11.50 -5.07 -4.24
C GLN A 112 -10.54 -5.02 -3.05
N LEU A 113 -10.31 -6.16 -2.39
CA LEU A 113 -9.33 -6.27 -1.31
C LEU A 113 -7.92 -5.94 -1.80
N LEU A 114 -7.49 -6.50 -2.94
CA LEU A 114 -6.19 -6.20 -3.53
C LEU A 114 -6.03 -4.70 -3.86
N CYS A 115 -7.09 -4.07 -4.38
CA CYS A 115 -7.10 -2.62 -4.62
C CYS A 115 -6.95 -1.83 -3.32
N SER A 116 -7.64 -2.23 -2.24
CA SER A 116 -7.50 -1.56 -0.93
C SER A 116 -6.10 -1.75 -0.33
N GLN A 117 -5.52 -2.95 -0.45
CA GLN A 117 -4.16 -3.24 0.01
C GLN A 117 -3.14 -2.38 -0.72
N ARG A 118 -3.19 -2.34 -2.06
CA ARG A 118 -2.29 -1.51 -2.87
C ARG A 118 -2.36 -0.03 -2.49
N LYS A 119 -3.55 0.48 -2.20
CA LYS A 119 -3.72 1.88 -1.75
C LYS A 119 -3.07 2.10 -0.37
N ALA A 120 -3.24 1.17 0.56
CA ALA A 120 -2.61 1.24 1.87
C ALA A 120 -1.08 1.18 1.77
N ASP A 121 -0.54 0.30 0.91
CA ASP A 121 0.90 0.17 0.69
C ASP A 121 1.49 1.45 0.09
N VAL A 122 0.82 2.05 -0.91
CA VAL A 122 1.24 3.32 -1.49
C VAL A 122 1.25 4.42 -0.42
N GLN A 123 0.17 4.54 0.37
CA GLN A 123 0.12 5.55 1.43
C GLN A 123 1.25 5.36 2.45
N HIS A 124 1.53 4.12 2.84
CA HIS A 124 2.63 3.81 3.76
C HIS A 124 3.99 4.23 3.20
N LEU A 125 4.24 3.95 1.92
CA LEU A 125 5.48 4.36 1.24
C LEU A 125 5.61 5.88 1.14
N GLU A 126 4.52 6.60 0.92
CA GLU A 126 4.51 8.06 0.92
C GLU A 126 4.81 8.64 2.30
N ASP A 127 4.21 8.09 3.35
CA ASP A 127 4.47 8.49 4.73
C ASP A 127 5.94 8.26 5.12
N ASP A 128 6.50 7.12 4.73
CA ASP A 128 7.91 6.80 4.98
C ASP A 128 8.87 7.70 4.19
N ARG A 129 8.50 8.06 2.96
CA ARG A 129 9.23 9.09 2.19
C ARG A 129 9.23 10.42 2.93
N HIS A 130 8.08 10.88 3.41
CA HIS A 130 7.98 12.14 4.16
C HIS A 130 8.75 12.12 5.48
N LYS A 131 8.74 10.99 6.21
CA LYS A 131 9.59 10.81 7.41
C LYS A 131 11.07 10.92 7.06
N THR A 132 11.48 10.28 5.97
CA THR A 132 12.88 10.29 5.50
C THR A 132 13.32 11.71 5.12
N GLU A 133 12.50 12.44 4.36
CA GLU A 133 12.75 13.85 4.02
C GLU A 133 12.85 14.73 5.28
N LYS A 134 11.99 14.51 6.28
CA LYS A 134 12.05 15.24 7.55
C LYS A 134 13.34 14.94 8.32
N ILE A 135 13.75 13.68 8.36
CA ILE A 135 15.02 13.28 8.99
C ILE A 135 16.19 13.96 8.28
N GLN A 136 16.18 14.02 6.95
CA GLN A 136 17.24 14.67 6.17
C GLN A 136 17.33 16.17 6.47
N ARG A 137 16.21 16.89 6.51
CA ARG A 137 16.19 18.31 6.90
C ARG A 137 16.75 18.53 8.30
N LEU A 138 16.32 17.71 9.26
CA LEU A 138 16.79 17.81 10.65
C LEU A 138 18.29 17.49 10.79
N LYS A 139 18.83 16.62 9.94
CA LYS A 139 20.28 16.35 9.88
C LYS A 139 21.03 17.56 9.37
N GLU A 140 20.58 18.18 8.28
CA GLU A 140 21.18 19.40 7.73
C GLU A 140 21.14 20.56 8.75
N GLU A 141 20.01 20.75 9.43
CA GLU A 141 19.89 21.73 10.51
C GLU A 141 20.85 21.44 11.68
N ASN A 142 20.99 20.17 12.07
CA ASN A 142 21.94 19.77 13.12
C ASN A 142 23.39 20.03 12.70
N ASP A 143 23.74 19.73 11.45
CA ASP A 143 25.09 19.91 10.93
C ASP A 143 25.46 21.40 10.88
N LEU A 144 24.54 22.25 10.42
CA LEU A 144 24.70 23.71 10.44
C LEU A 144 24.82 24.26 11.87
N ALA A 145 24.01 23.76 12.81
CA ALA A 145 24.09 24.17 14.21
C ALA A 145 25.43 23.77 14.83
N ARG A 146 25.93 22.58 14.50
CA ARG A 146 27.24 22.09 14.95
C ARG A 146 28.38 22.95 14.40
N GLU A 147 28.35 23.31 13.12
CA GLU A 147 29.36 24.21 12.53
C GLU A 147 29.39 25.57 13.23
N LYS A 148 28.23 26.21 13.42
CA LYS A 148 28.14 27.48 14.16
C LYS A 148 28.68 27.38 15.58
N LEU A 149 28.39 26.27 16.27
CA LEU A 149 28.92 26.03 17.60
C LEU A 149 30.46 25.95 17.60
N GLU A 150 31.05 25.26 16.62
CA GLU A 150 32.51 25.18 16.49
C GLU A 150 33.15 26.51 16.14
N GLU A 151 32.50 27.35 15.32
CA GLU A 151 32.95 28.72 15.08
C GLU A 151 32.93 29.57 16.35
N GLU A 152 31.83 29.54 17.11
CA GLU A 152 31.73 30.27 18.37
C GLU A 152 32.73 29.78 19.42
N LYS A 153 33.01 28.47 19.47
CA LYS A 153 34.09 27.92 20.31
C LYS A 153 35.44 28.50 19.92
N LYS A 154 35.78 28.54 18.63
CA LYS A 154 37.05 29.14 18.15
C LYS A 154 37.13 30.62 18.51
N ARG A 155 36.06 31.39 18.29
CA ARG A 155 35.98 32.81 18.67
C ARG A 155 36.20 33.01 20.17
N SER A 156 35.59 32.16 20.99
CA SER A 156 35.74 32.18 22.44
C SER A 156 37.18 31.87 22.87
N GLU A 157 37.81 30.84 22.30
CA GLU A 157 39.21 30.47 22.58
C GLU A 157 40.20 31.58 22.18
N GLU A 158 39.96 32.23 21.04
CA GLU A 158 40.74 33.36 20.58
C GLU A 158 40.63 34.54 21.54
N LEU A 159 39.41 34.91 21.94
CA LEU A 159 39.17 35.97 22.91
C LEU A 159 39.83 35.67 24.26
N LEU A 160 39.71 34.43 24.76
CA LEU A 160 40.39 34.00 25.98
C LEU A 160 41.91 34.14 25.87
N SER A 161 42.48 33.83 24.71
CA SER A 161 43.92 34.00 24.46
C SER A 161 44.32 35.48 24.45
N GLN A 162 43.53 36.35 23.83
CA GLN A 162 43.75 37.80 23.86
C GLN A 162 43.67 38.36 25.28
N VAL A 163 42.67 37.96 26.07
CA VAL A 163 42.53 38.38 27.48
C VAL A 163 43.73 37.93 28.30
N ARG A 164 44.18 36.67 28.15
CA ARG A 164 45.38 36.15 28.83
C ARG A 164 46.62 36.96 28.49
N LEU A 165 46.85 37.27 27.21
CA LEU A 165 47.99 38.09 26.78
C LEU A 165 47.93 39.49 27.40
N LYS A 166 46.76 40.14 27.40
CA LYS A 166 46.58 41.46 28.01
C LYS A 166 46.83 41.45 29.52
N GLN A 167 46.39 40.41 30.22
CA GLN A 167 46.68 40.21 31.63
C GLN A 167 48.19 40.05 31.88
N LEU A 168 48.90 39.28 31.04
CA LEU A 168 50.35 39.12 31.14
C LEU A 168 51.10 40.42 30.86
N GLU A 169 50.72 41.19 29.82
CA GLU A 169 51.30 42.50 29.52
C GLU A 169 51.14 43.47 30.71
N TYR A 170 49.95 43.51 31.32
CA TYR A 170 49.67 44.33 32.49
C TYR A 170 50.57 43.94 33.67
N LEU A 171 50.68 42.63 33.96
CA LEU A 171 51.53 42.11 35.03
C LEU A 171 53.01 42.43 34.79
N TRP A 172 53.52 42.24 33.56
CA TRP A 172 54.89 42.57 33.20
C TRP A 172 55.18 44.07 33.34
N SER A 173 54.29 44.94 32.87
CA SER A 173 54.42 46.39 33.02
C SER A 173 54.48 46.79 34.49
N HIS A 174 53.60 46.22 35.32
CA HIS A 174 53.58 46.49 36.76
C HIS A 174 54.85 46.00 37.47
N LEU A 175 55.30 44.78 37.18
CA LEU A 175 56.54 44.23 37.73
C LEU A 175 57.77 45.05 37.32
N TYR A 176 57.87 45.42 36.05
CA TYR A 176 58.95 46.25 35.53
C TYR A 176 59.01 47.60 36.24
N LYS A 177 57.87 48.31 36.36
CA LYS A 177 57.78 49.57 37.10
C LYS A 177 58.25 49.39 38.55
N ARG A 178 57.81 48.32 39.22
CA ARG A 178 58.15 48.03 40.61
C ARG A 178 59.65 47.75 40.81
N VAL A 179 60.27 47.00 39.89
CA VAL A 179 61.72 46.74 39.90
C VAL A 179 62.50 48.02 39.59
N HIS A 180 62.09 48.78 38.58
CA HIS A 180 62.73 50.05 38.20
C HIS A 180 62.70 51.07 39.34
N LEU A 181 61.55 51.21 40.02
CA LEU A 181 61.43 52.03 41.23
C LEU A 181 62.42 51.56 42.31
N THR A 182 62.46 50.26 42.61
CA THR A 182 63.39 49.69 43.60
C THR A 182 64.85 49.99 43.27
N LEU A 183 65.25 49.89 42.00
CA LEU A 183 66.61 50.19 41.54
C LEU A 183 66.96 51.68 41.69
N ILE A 184 66.04 52.60 41.36
CA ILE A 184 66.23 54.04 41.57
C ILE A 184 66.42 54.34 43.06
N PHE A 185 65.54 53.80 43.91
CA PHE A 185 65.67 53.97 45.36
C PHE A 185 67.02 53.44 45.88
N GLN A 186 67.47 52.27 45.41
CA GLN A 186 68.76 51.72 45.79
C GLN A 186 69.94 52.58 45.31
N LYS A 187 69.89 53.12 44.08
CA LYS A 187 70.93 54.02 43.56
C LYS A 187 71.00 55.30 44.39
N GLN A 188 69.86 55.88 44.74
CA GLN A 188 69.79 57.07 45.60
C GLN A 188 70.34 56.80 47.01
N ILE A 189 70.12 55.60 47.57
CA ILE A 189 70.75 55.17 48.83
C ILE A 189 72.28 55.02 48.68
N ARG A 190 72.77 54.44 47.58
CA ARG A 190 74.22 54.29 47.33
C ARG A 190 74.94 55.61 47.08
N GLU A 191 74.29 56.54 46.38
CA GLU A 191 74.81 57.91 46.18
C GLU A 191 74.83 58.70 47.49
N PHE A 192 73.87 58.46 48.40
CA PHE A 192 73.90 59.00 49.77
C PHE A 192 74.94 58.33 50.69
N ALA A 193 75.34 57.08 50.41
CA ALA A 193 76.26 56.31 51.25
C ALA A 193 77.76 56.63 51.04
N PHE A 194 78.13 57.63 50.22
CA PHE A 194 79.54 58.02 49.96
C PHE A 194 80.06 59.18 50.83
N THR A 195 79.49 59.35 52.01
CA THR A 195 80.07 60.16 53.10
C THR A 195 79.99 59.35 54.38
N GLU A 196 81.11 58.77 54.81
CA GLU A 196 81.27 58.11 56.11
C GLU A 196 82.25 58.93 56.97
N PRO A 197 82.12 58.94 58.31
CA PRO A 197 82.61 57.77 59.06
C PRO A 197 81.73 57.29 60.23
N LEU A 198 81.66 55.96 60.33
CA LEU A 198 81.86 55.11 61.51
C LEU A 198 81.62 55.73 62.90
N VAL A 199 80.56 55.29 63.60
CA VAL A 199 80.65 54.91 65.03
C VAL A 199 79.63 53.79 65.33
N THR A 200 80.16 52.73 65.92
CA THR A 200 79.50 51.60 66.59
C THR A 200 78.41 52.02 67.59
N PHE A 201 77.23 51.41 67.53
CA PHE A 201 76.38 51.26 68.71
C PHE A 201 75.95 49.81 68.90
N GLN A 202 76.24 49.32 70.11
CA GLN A 202 76.04 47.97 70.58
C GLN A 202 74.57 47.54 70.49
N LYS A 203 74.39 46.30 70.06
CA LYS A 203 73.13 45.58 69.98
C LYS A 203 72.90 44.85 71.31
N GLU A 204 72.04 45.39 72.16
CA GLU A 204 71.35 44.63 73.20
C GLU A 204 69.89 44.45 72.76
N SER A 205 69.49 43.18 72.61
CA SER A 205 68.12 42.80 72.28
C SER A 205 67.53 41.98 73.43
N GLU A 206 66.74 42.64 74.27
CA GLU A 206 65.82 41.98 75.18
C GLU A 206 64.38 42.04 74.64
N ASN A 207 63.88 40.84 74.37
CA ASN A 207 62.58 40.33 74.79
C ASN A 207 61.25 40.97 74.36
N ARG A 208 60.43 40.03 73.87
CA ARG A 208 58.96 39.92 74.00
C ARG A 208 58.11 40.89 73.17
N GLY A 209 57.46 40.28 72.19
CA GLY A 209 56.06 39.94 72.45
C GLY A 209 55.08 40.27 71.34
N LYS A 210 54.43 39.19 70.87
CA LYS A 210 53.00 39.09 70.58
C LYS A 210 52.49 39.88 69.37
N GLY A 211 52.07 39.12 68.37
CA GLY A 211 51.17 39.59 67.31
C GLY A 211 50.83 38.43 66.39
N ALA A 212 49.73 37.74 66.71
CA ALA A 212 49.26 36.54 66.06
C ALA A 212 49.16 36.67 64.53
N LEU A 213 49.59 35.64 63.81
CA LEU A 213 49.01 35.32 62.51
C LEU A 213 47.98 34.21 62.74
N PRO A 214 46.68 34.52 62.77
CA PRO A 214 45.67 33.49 62.80
C PRO A 214 45.51 32.94 61.38
N LYS A 215 45.61 31.61 61.31
CA LYS A 215 44.68 30.73 60.60
C LYS A 215 44.54 30.94 59.09
N SER A 216 45.02 29.94 58.37
CA SER A 216 44.32 29.40 57.20
C SER A 216 42.80 29.49 57.34
N PRO A 217 42.10 29.96 56.30
CA PRO A 217 40.82 29.43 55.89
C PRO A 217 41.11 28.57 54.65
N THR A 218 41.37 27.27 54.80
CA THR A 218 40.32 26.25 54.73
C THR A 218 39.10 26.74 53.96
N ALA A 219 38.96 26.22 52.74
CA ALA A 219 37.70 25.90 52.10
C ALA A 219 36.46 26.49 52.79
N ALA A 220 36.14 27.75 52.48
CA ALA A 220 34.78 28.25 52.66
C ALA A 220 34.01 27.76 51.44
N LEU A 221 33.61 26.50 51.53
CA LEU A 221 32.71 25.84 50.61
C LEU A 221 31.46 26.71 50.47
N ASN A 222 31.16 27.13 49.24
CA ASN A 222 29.78 27.45 48.91
C ASN A 222 29.06 26.10 48.79
N GLU A 223 28.72 25.49 49.93
CA GLU A 223 27.86 24.28 50.00
C GLU A 223 26.42 24.69 49.70
N SER A 224 26.20 25.23 48.51
CA SER A 224 24.85 25.32 47.96
C SER A 224 24.43 23.88 47.70
N LEU A 225 23.61 23.32 48.58
CA LEU A 225 23.02 22.00 48.36
C LEU A 225 21.82 22.17 47.42
N VAL A 226 21.76 21.33 46.39
CA VAL A 226 20.66 21.29 45.42
C VAL A 226 19.93 19.98 45.60
N GLU A 227 18.61 20.05 45.73
CA GLU A 227 17.78 18.90 46.06
C GLU A 227 17.15 18.30 44.80
N CYS A 228 17.05 16.97 44.77
CA CYS A 228 16.22 16.30 43.78
C CYS A 228 14.74 16.58 44.07
N PRO A 229 13.98 17.18 43.15
CA PRO A 229 12.58 17.57 43.38
C PRO A 229 11.61 16.38 43.52
N LYS A 230 12.09 15.15 43.30
CA LYS A 230 11.28 13.92 43.39
C LYS A 230 11.43 13.20 44.73
N CYS A 231 12.64 13.13 45.29
CA CYS A 231 12.95 12.34 46.49
C CYS A 231 13.67 13.13 47.61
N ASN A 232 13.89 14.44 47.43
CA ASN A 232 14.55 15.35 48.39
C ASN A 232 15.96 14.94 48.84
N ILE A 233 16.66 14.09 48.09
CA ILE A 233 18.07 13.80 48.34
C ILE A 233 18.90 15.04 47.97
N GLN A 234 19.78 15.45 48.87
CA GLN A 234 20.61 16.64 48.75
C GLN A 234 21.95 16.32 48.10
N TYR A 235 22.34 17.14 47.12
CA TYR A 235 23.61 17.01 46.42
C TYR A 235 24.40 18.33 46.52
N PRO A 236 25.75 18.29 46.64
CA PRO A 236 26.57 19.50 46.52
C PRO A 236 26.43 20.13 45.14
N ALA A 237 26.23 21.46 45.05
CA ALA A 237 26.15 22.17 43.76
C ALA A 237 27.39 22.01 42.87
N THR A 238 28.53 21.65 43.47
CA THR A 238 29.78 21.35 42.76
C THR A 238 29.71 20.04 41.96
N GLU A 239 28.75 19.16 42.26
CA GLU A 239 28.56 17.83 41.67
C GLU A 239 27.21 17.73 40.93
N HIS A 240 26.86 18.77 40.18
CA HIS A 240 25.61 18.84 39.41
C HIS A 240 25.41 17.66 38.42
N ARG A 241 26.49 17.04 37.94
CA ARG A 241 26.41 15.85 37.08
C ARG A 241 25.79 14.66 37.80
N ASP A 242 26.08 14.47 39.07
CA ASP A 242 25.60 13.32 39.84
C ASP A 242 24.11 13.48 40.19
N LEU A 243 23.65 14.72 40.42
CA LEU A 243 22.23 15.04 40.54
C LEU A 243 21.47 14.76 39.23
N LEU A 244 22.01 15.14 38.07
CA LEU A 244 21.34 14.90 36.78
C LEU A 244 21.18 13.40 36.50
N VAL A 245 22.23 12.61 36.70
CA VAL A 245 22.17 11.15 36.58
C VAL A 245 21.15 10.58 37.56
N HIS A 246 21.10 11.07 38.79
CA HIS A 246 20.11 10.64 39.77
C HIS A 246 18.67 10.95 39.32
N VAL A 247 18.40 12.15 38.80
CA VAL A 247 17.06 12.59 38.35
C VAL A 247 16.53 11.75 37.19
N GLU A 248 17.39 11.23 36.32
CA GLU A 248 17.04 10.36 35.19
C GLU A 248 16.46 9.02 35.63
N TYR A 249 16.97 8.42 36.71
CA TYR A 249 16.49 7.11 37.20
C TYR A 249 15.57 7.21 38.42
N CYS A 250 15.47 8.38 39.05
CA CYS A 250 14.60 8.62 40.20
C CYS A 250 13.12 8.50 39.79
N SER A 251 12.52 7.36 40.12
CA SER A 251 11.12 7.00 39.87
C SER A 251 10.37 6.86 41.20
N LYS A 252 9.63 7.93 41.55
CA LYS A 252 8.74 8.13 42.72
C LYS A 252 9.35 7.86 44.09
#